data_AF-A0A6N2EHZ9-F1
#
_entry.id   AF-A0A6N2EHZ9-F1
#
_cell.length_a   1.000
_cell.length_b   1.000
_cell.length_c   1.000
_cell.angle_alpha   90.00
_cell.angle_beta   90.00
_cell.angle_gamma   90.00
#
_symmetry.space_group_name_H-M   'P 1'
#
loop_
_entity.id
_entity.type
_entity.pdbx_description
1 polymer ?
#
loop_
_entity_poly.entity_id
_entity_poly.type
_entity_poly.pdbx_seq_one_letter_code
_entity_poly.pdbx_strand_id
1 'polypeptide(L)'
;MSVTRSLLTEQASAEPNPSLSTGPMTREQVVERIIFQNPTATPEFLGAFDDEALRVYLQRLDAASEPRGRRAVWVRRGSSSAIHTAKRRR
;
A
#
# COMPACT_ATOMS: atom_id res chain seq x y z
N MET A 1 -21.54 62.92 10.53
CA MET A 1 -20.13 62.46 10.46
C MET A 1 -20.03 61.20 11.31
N SER A 2 -20.17 60.03 10.68
CA SER A 2 -20.08 58.73 11.38
C SER A 2 -19.12 57.86 10.60
N VAL A 3 -17.93 57.67 11.16
CA VAL A 3 -16.87 56.84 10.59
C VAL A 3 -17.10 55.41 11.05
N THR A 4 -17.71 54.59 10.20
CA THR A 4 -17.70 53.12 10.39
C THR A 4 -16.48 52.53 9.71
N ARG A 5 -15.44 52.31 10.52
CA ARG A 5 -14.27 51.49 10.21
C ARG A 5 -14.70 50.02 10.25
N SER A 6 -15.27 49.52 9.16
CA SER A 6 -15.52 48.08 9.00
C SER A 6 -14.28 47.41 8.43
N LEU A 7 -13.66 46.63 9.30
CA LEU A 7 -12.52 45.77 9.07
C LEU A 7 -12.84 44.80 7.92
N LEU A 8 -12.10 44.93 6.82
CA LEU A 8 -11.90 43.85 5.87
C LEU A 8 -11.07 42.79 6.61
N THR A 9 -11.74 41.81 7.22
CA THR A 9 -11.06 40.63 7.74
C THR A 9 -10.45 39.89 6.56
N GLU A 10 -9.14 40.01 6.53
CA GLU A 10 -8.19 39.41 5.63
C GLU A 10 -8.41 37.90 5.50
N GLN A 11 -8.43 37.46 4.24
CA GLN A 11 -8.38 36.08 3.83
C GLN A 11 -7.18 35.37 4.47
N ALA A 12 -7.43 34.31 5.22
CA ALA A 12 -6.45 33.26 5.49
C ALA A 12 -7.15 31.94 5.83
N SER A 13 -7.98 31.43 4.91
CA SER A 13 -8.21 29.99 4.82
C SER A 13 -6.92 29.34 4.28
N ALA A 14 -5.96 29.14 5.18
CA ALA A 14 -4.93 28.14 4.99
C ALA A 14 -5.57 26.78 5.27
N GLU A 15 -6.40 26.29 4.35
CA GLU A 15 -6.67 24.86 4.24
C GLU A 15 -5.39 24.28 3.60
N PRO A 16 -4.54 23.53 4.32
CA PRO A 16 -3.47 22.80 3.67
C PRO A 16 -4.15 21.71 2.85
N ASN A 17 -4.42 22.00 1.57
CA ASN A 17 -4.94 21.04 0.62
C ASN A 17 -3.95 19.86 0.55
N PRO A 18 -4.23 18.67 1.11
CA PRO A 18 -3.31 17.55 1.08
C PRO A 18 -3.40 16.80 -0.27
N SER A 19 -3.99 17.44 -1.28
CA SER A 19 -4.22 16.83 -2.58
C SER A 19 -2.96 16.94 -3.43
N LEU A 20 -2.32 15.78 -3.63
CA LEU A 20 -1.43 15.44 -4.74
C LEU A 20 0.04 15.80 -4.55
N SER A 21 0.69 15.17 -3.58
CA SER A 21 2.09 14.77 -3.77
C SER A 21 2.14 13.64 -4.82
N THR A 22 1.84 13.97 -6.08
CA THR A 22 2.00 13.09 -7.24
C THR A 22 3.47 13.13 -7.72
N GLY A 23 4.40 13.12 -6.76
CA GLY A 23 5.82 12.92 -7.02
C GLY A 23 6.14 11.41 -7.02
N PRO A 24 7.29 10.99 -7.55
CA PRO A 24 7.76 9.63 -7.33
C PRO A 24 7.82 9.38 -5.82
N MET A 25 7.10 8.35 -5.34
CA MET A 25 7.09 8.01 -3.92
C MET A 25 8.52 7.82 -3.41
N THR A 26 8.84 8.46 -2.29
CA THR A 26 10.13 8.25 -1.62
C THR A 26 10.18 6.85 -1.02
N ARG A 27 11.39 6.36 -0.72
CA ARG A 27 11.59 5.04 -0.11
C ARG A 27 10.80 4.89 1.18
N GLU A 28 10.80 5.93 2.02
CA GLU A 28 10.08 5.99 3.30
C GLU A 28 8.58 5.84 3.07
N GLN A 29 8.03 6.55 2.07
CA GLN A 29 6.60 6.45 1.72
C GLN A 29 6.21 5.05 1.23
N VAL A 30 7.09 4.39 0.47
CA VAL A 30 6.88 2.99 0.04
C VAL A 30 6.88 2.06 1.25
N VAL A 31 7.84 2.22 2.17
CA VAL A 31 7.93 1.43 3.41
C VAL A 31 6.69 1.62 4.29
N GLU A 32 6.27 2.86 4.52
CA GLU A 32 5.06 3.16 5.29
C GLU A 32 3.81 2.52 4.67
N ARG A 33 3.69 2.59 3.34
CA ARG A 33 2.57 1.96 2.63
C ARG A 33 2.58 0.44 2.74
N ILE A 34 3.75 -0.18 2.63
CA ILE A 34 3.93 -1.61 2.83
C ILE A 34 3.52 -2.02 4.25
N ILE A 35 3.96 -1.29 5.28
CA ILE A 35 3.62 -1.58 6.68
C ILE A 35 2.11 -1.41 6.91
N PHE A 36 1.50 -0.37 6.33
CA PHE A 36 0.07 -0.14 6.42
C PHE A 36 -0.75 -1.31 5.83
N GLN A 37 -0.30 -1.89 4.71
CA GLN A 37 -0.99 -2.99 4.03
C GLN A 37 -0.63 -4.37 4.60
N ASN A 38 0.60 -4.54 5.06
CA ASN A 38 1.11 -5.74 5.71
C ASN A 38 1.81 -5.39 7.03
N PRO A 39 1.08 -5.31 8.16
CA PRO A 39 1.63 -4.94 9.46
C PRO A 39 2.62 -5.95 10.03
N THR A 40 2.79 -7.12 9.38
CA THR A 40 3.81 -8.11 9.77
C THR A 40 5.19 -7.81 9.19
N ALA A 41 5.28 -6.95 8.17
CA ALA A 41 6.56 -6.51 7.62
C ALA A 41 7.15 -5.41 8.52
N THR A 42 8.28 -5.68 9.18
CA THR A 42 8.92 -4.68 10.04
C THR A 42 9.82 -3.73 9.24
N PRO A 43 10.07 -2.50 9.75
CA PRO A 43 11.01 -1.58 9.12
C PRO A 43 12.42 -2.16 8.99
N GLU A 44 12.90 -2.94 9.96
CA GLU A 44 14.24 -3.56 9.86
C GLU A 44 14.31 -4.56 8.70
N PHE A 45 13.25 -5.35 8.51
CA PHE A 45 13.16 -6.28 7.40
C PHE A 45 13.15 -5.54 6.04
N LEU A 46 12.37 -4.46 5.93
CA LEU A 46 12.28 -3.66 4.71
C LEU A 46 13.55 -2.86 4.44
N GLY A 47 14.31 -2.52 5.48
CA GLY A 47 15.58 -1.81 5.38
C GLY A 47 16.66 -2.56 4.60
N ALA A 48 16.57 -3.90 4.53
CA ALA A 48 17.51 -4.75 3.79
C ALA A 48 17.28 -4.76 2.27
N PHE A 49 16.16 -4.21 1.79
CA PHE A 49 15.81 -4.18 0.37
C PHE A 49 16.13 -2.83 -0.26
N ASP A 50 16.42 -2.87 -1.55
CA ASP A 50 16.57 -1.70 -2.40
C ASP A 50 15.21 -1.13 -2.82
N ASP A 51 15.22 0.09 -3.34
CA ASP A 51 14.01 0.83 -3.70
C ASP A 51 13.19 0.10 -4.78
N GLU A 52 13.86 -0.59 -5.71
CA GLU A 52 13.19 -1.35 -6.75
C GLU A 52 12.46 -2.57 -6.17
N ALA A 53 13.10 -3.38 -5.31
CA ALA A 53 12.44 -4.51 -4.68
C ALA A 53 11.28 -4.07 -3.79
N LEU A 54 11.40 -2.94 -3.07
CA LEU A 54 10.32 -2.39 -2.27
C LEU A 54 9.11 -2.01 -3.13
N ARG A 55 9.32 -1.37 -4.28
CA ARG A 55 8.23 -1.04 -5.23
C ARG A 55 7.57 -2.29 -5.80
N VAL A 56 8.36 -3.30 -6.18
CA VAL A 56 7.84 -4.59 -6.66
C VAL A 56 7.02 -5.29 -5.58
N TYR A 57 7.49 -5.24 -4.34
CA TYR A 57 6.76 -5.83 -3.21
C TYR A 57 5.44 -5.13 -2.98
N LEU A 58 5.42 -3.79 -2.98
CA LEU A 58 4.19 -3.00 -2.86
C LEU A 58 3.19 -3.33 -3.99
N GLN A 59 3.65 -3.40 -5.24
CA GLN A 59 2.79 -3.78 -6.37
C GLN A 59 2.16 -5.18 -6.19
N ARG A 60 2.90 -6.14 -5.63
CA ARG A 60 2.37 -7.47 -5.33
C ARG A 60 1.33 -7.43 -4.23
N LEU A 61 1.53 -6.59 -3.20
CA LEU A 61 0.55 -6.40 -2.14
C LEU A 61 -0.74 -5.80 -2.69
N ASP A 62 -0.66 -4.79 -3.55
CA ASP A 62 -1.82 -4.19 -4.22
C ASP A 62 -2.61 -5.22 -5.05
N ALA A 63 -1.90 -6.02 -5.86
CA ALA A 63 -2.52 -7.10 -6.62
C ALA A 63 -3.13 -8.20 -5.73
N ALA A 64 -2.57 -8.43 -4.54
CA ALA A 64 -3.09 -9.41 -3.58
C ALA A 64 -4.27 -8.89 -2.75
N SER A 65 -4.34 -7.57 -2.52
CA SER A 65 -5.45 -6.90 -1.85
C SER A 65 -6.69 -6.76 -2.73
N GLU A 66 -6.56 -6.89 -4.05
CA GLU A 66 -7.71 -6.94 -4.95
C GLU A 66 -8.58 -8.17 -4.56
N PRO A 67 -9.89 -7.98 -4.27
CA PRO A 67 -10.74 -9.08 -3.90
C PRO A 67 -10.66 -10.12 -5.02
N ARG A 68 -10.26 -11.34 -4.66
CA ARG A 68 -10.26 -12.49 -5.57
C ARG A 68 -11.68 -12.66 -6.11
N GLY A 69 -11.96 -11.99 -7.22
CA GLY A 69 -13.30 -11.90 -7.77
C GLY A 69 -13.77 -13.28 -8.22
N ARG A 70 -15.02 -13.39 -8.68
CA ARG A 70 -15.57 -14.65 -9.23
C ARG A 70 -14.70 -15.29 -10.35
N ARG A 71 -13.78 -14.52 -10.94
CA ARG A 71 -12.84 -14.94 -11.99
C ARG A 71 -11.48 -15.43 -11.45
N ALA A 72 -11.17 -15.21 -10.17
CA ALA A 72 -9.96 -15.72 -9.51
C ALA A 72 -10.15 -17.19 -9.13
N VAL A 73 -10.47 -18.01 -10.13
CA VAL A 73 -10.68 -19.45 -9.99
C VAL A 73 -9.31 -20.09 -9.79
N TRP A 74 -9.17 -20.91 -8.75
CA TRP A 74 -7.99 -21.76 -8.58
C TRP A 74 -7.97 -22.80 -9.71
N VAL A 75 -7.32 -22.49 -10.82
CA VAL A 75 -7.11 -23.44 -11.92
C VAL A 75 -5.96 -24.38 -11.52
N ARG A 76 -6.31 -25.55 -10.99
CA ARG A 76 -5.33 -26.63 -10.81
C ARG A 76 -4.88 -27.10 -12.18
N ARG A 77 -3.60 -26.92 -12.50
CA ARG A 77 -3.00 -27.61 -13.66
C ARG A 77 -3.09 -29.11 -13.39
N GLY A 78 -3.64 -29.87 -14.34
CA GLY A 78 -3.95 -31.30 -14.16
C GLY A 78 -2.76 -32.21 -13.79
N SER A 79 -1.55 -31.68 -13.79
CA SER A 79 -0.32 -32.34 -13.35
C SER A 79 -0.03 -32.24 -11.85
N SER A 80 -0.76 -31.43 -11.09
CA SER A 80 -0.51 -31.26 -9.65
C SER A 80 -1.40 -32.22 -8.84
N SER A 81 -0.89 -33.41 -8.54
CA SER A 81 -1.57 -34.32 -7.60
C SER A 81 -1.71 -33.66 -6.24
N ALA A 82 -2.93 -33.60 -5.71
CA ALA A 82 -3.22 -32.99 -4.42
C ALA A 82 -2.90 -33.90 -3.22
N ILE A 83 -2.61 -35.17 -3.49
CA ILE A 83 -2.41 -36.18 -2.46
C ILE A 83 -1.08 -36.87 -2.74
N HIS A 84 -0.10 -36.59 -1.88
CA HIS A 84 1.07 -37.44 -1.71
C HIS A 84 0.81 -38.32 -0.49
N THR A 85 0.50 -39.59 -0.70
CA THR A 85 0.32 -40.52 0.42
C THR A 85 1.67 -40.74 1.09
N ALA A 86 1.82 -40.35 2.36
CA ALA A 86 2.99 -40.70 3.15
C ALA A 86 3.03 -42.24 3.27
N LYS A 87 4.01 -42.86 2.60
CA LYS A 87 4.25 -44.30 2.73
C LYS A 87 4.70 -44.55 4.17
N ARG A 88 3.77 -44.96 5.03
CA ARG A 88 4.05 -45.41 6.40
C ARG A 88 5.09 -46.53 6.31
N ARG A 89 6.32 -46.25 6.75
CA ARG A 89 7.32 -47.30 6.99
C ARG A 89 6.92 -48.01 8.29
N ARG A 90 7.13 -49.33 8.27
CA ARG A 90 6.49 -50.38 9.07
C ARG A 90 6.34 -50.08 10.55
#